data_AF-A0A3D3RJY2-F1
#
_entry.id   AF-A0A3D3RJY2-F1
#
_cell.length_a   1.000
_cell.length_b   1.000
_cell.length_c   1.000
_cell.angle_alpha   90.00
_cell.angle_beta   90.00
_cell.angle_gamma   90.00
#
_symmetry.space_group_name_H-M   'P 1'
#
loop_
_entity.id
_entity.type
_entity.pdbx_description
1 polymer ?
#
loop_
_entity_poly.entity_id
_entity_poly.type
_entity_poly.pdbx_seq_one_letter_code
_entity_poly.pdbx_strand_id
1 'polypeptide(L)'
;MQNHYSNFSKEKELSPSEEQPSISIVDAQNENDPVAELIRAHLEEEFLDTSNSEISSDSDNTNGAKNSFSLPNSSVEKQEENDESYYYVNVMEAIVRKKAEEYMHTLGMCTCNRCFVDTIAVALTNLPAKYVVVQDNSTSPLLNYYSDKLEGEVTIEVMKACMLVKEHPHHK
;
A
#
# COMPACT_ATOMS: atom_id res chain seq x y z
N MET A 1 49.99 -7.26 6.67
CA MET A 1 48.79 -6.44 6.49
C MET A 1 48.39 -5.97 7.87
N GLN A 2 48.93 -4.81 8.26
CA GLN A 2 48.78 -4.21 9.58
C GLN A 2 47.40 -3.55 9.72
N ASN A 3 46.69 -3.90 10.78
CA ASN A 3 45.49 -3.22 11.25
C ASN A 3 45.88 -1.85 11.81
N HIS A 4 45.48 -0.77 11.13
CA HIS A 4 45.57 0.60 11.65
C HIS A 4 44.19 1.06 12.13
N TYR A 5 43.86 0.77 13.39
CA TYR A 5 42.91 1.58 14.15
C TYR A 5 43.41 1.73 15.58
N SER A 6 43.94 2.90 15.87
CA SER A 6 44.26 3.48 17.18
C SER A 6 44.62 4.94 16.86
N ASN A 7 44.20 6.00 17.55
CA ASN A 7 43.64 6.13 18.88
C ASN A 7 43.17 7.61 19.05
N PHE A 8 42.35 7.85 20.08
CA PHE A 8 42.39 9.03 20.96
C PHE A 8 41.62 10.35 20.65
N SER A 9 40.50 10.49 21.37
CA SER A 9 40.18 11.54 22.35
C SER A 9 39.83 12.96 21.91
N LYS A 10 38.53 13.28 22.07
CA LYS A 10 38.10 14.47 22.82
C LYS A 10 36.68 14.27 23.35
N GLU A 11 36.59 13.78 24.59
CA GLU A 11 35.41 13.98 25.42
C GLU A 11 35.33 15.49 25.72
N LYS A 12 34.20 16.09 25.36
CA LYS A 12 33.82 17.42 25.84
C LYS A 12 32.54 17.22 26.62
N GLU A 13 32.70 17.09 27.93
CA GLU A 13 31.61 17.26 28.89
C GLU A 13 31.03 18.68 28.74
N LEU A 14 29.72 18.75 28.63
CA LEU A 14 28.95 19.96 28.91
C LEU A 14 27.69 19.56 29.67
N SER A 15 27.51 20.22 30.81
CA SER A 15 26.56 19.98 31.89
C SER A 15 25.08 19.93 31.50
N PRO A 16 24.23 19.19 32.24
CA PRO A 16 22.77 19.29 32.15
C PRO A 16 22.21 20.29 33.18
N SER A 17 21.65 21.38 32.69
CA SER A 17 20.83 22.38 33.40
C SER A 17 19.95 23.00 32.30
N GLU A 18 18.62 23.05 32.30
CA GLU A 18 17.60 23.20 33.34
C GLU A 18 16.26 22.62 32.82
N GLU A 19 15.43 22.15 33.76
CA GLU A 19 13.96 22.10 33.78
C GLU A 19 13.19 21.95 32.45
N GLN A 20 12.71 20.72 32.16
CA GLN A 20 11.55 20.54 31.30
C GLN A 20 10.28 20.86 32.10
N PRO A 21 9.36 21.72 31.61
CA PRO A 21 8.01 21.74 32.15
C PRO A 21 7.35 20.38 31.84
N SER A 22 6.91 19.68 32.88
CA SER A 22 6.04 18.52 32.74
C SER A 22 4.72 18.97 32.12
N ILE A 23 4.55 18.77 30.82
CA ILE A 23 3.26 18.95 30.16
C ILE A 23 2.45 17.69 30.48
N SER A 24 1.62 17.76 31.51
CA SER A 24 0.59 16.76 31.80
C SER A 24 -0.48 16.87 30.71
N ILE A 25 -0.41 16.01 29.69
CA ILE A 25 -1.50 15.81 28.74
C ILE A 25 -2.37 14.69 29.29
N VAL A 26 -3.66 15.01 29.46
CA VAL A 26 -4.82 14.21 29.90
C VAL A 26 -5.16 14.25 31.40
N ASP A 27 -6.04 15.19 31.76
CA ASP A 27 -6.94 15.03 32.90
C ASP A 27 -7.88 13.86 32.62
N ALA A 28 -7.68 12.74 33.32
CA ALA A 28 -8.54 11.55 33.24
C ALA A 28 -9.89 11.73 33.96
N GLN A 29 -10.48 12.93 33.90
CA GLN A 29 -11.70 13.29 34.63
C GLN A 29 -12.75 14.00 33.77
N ASN A 30 -12.88 13.64 32.50
CA ASN A 30 -14.10 13.93 31.75
C ASN A 30 -14.68 12.65 31.15
N GLU A 31 -15.40 11.89 31.97
CA GLU A 31 -16.05 10.65 31.55
C GLU A 31 -17.29 10.88 30.66
N ASN A 32 -17.63 12.13 30.33
CA ASN A 32 -18.69 12.46 29.37
C ASN A 32 -18.22 13.63 28.49
N ASP A 33 -17.51 13.32 27.41
CA ASP A 33 -17.28 14.28 26.34
C ASP A 33 -18.51 14.28 25.40
N PRO A 34 -19.36 15.32 25.42
CA PRO A 34 -20.57 15.38 24.59
C PRO A 34 -20.24 15.41 23.09
N VAL A 35 -19.01 15.80 22.72
CA VAL A 35 -18.55 15.76 21.33
C VAL A 35 -18.29 14.32 20.90
N ALA A 36 -17.71 13.50 21.78
CA ALA A 36 -17.47 12.08 21.50
C ALA A 36 -18.77 11.26 21.38
N GLU A 37 -19.83 11.67 22.08
CA GLU A 37 -21.17 11.08 21.97
C GLU A 37 -21.88 11.52 20.68
N LEU A 38 -21.74 12.79 20.30
CA LEU A 38 -22.26 13.31 19.03
C LEU A 38 -21.61 12.64 17.82
N ILE A 39 -20.29 12.40 17.86
CA ILE A 39 -19.56 11.67 16.80
C ILE A 39 -20.07 10.23 16.70
N ARG A 40 -20.29 9.54 17.83
CA ARG A 40 -20.84 8.18 17.83
C ARG A 40 -22.25 8.11 17.25
N ALA A 41 -23.13 9.02 17.65
CA ALA A 41 -24.50 9.07 17.13
C ALA A 41 -24.54 9.28 15.62
N HIS A 42 -23.68 10.17 15.08
CA HIS A 42 -23.65 10.44 13.63
C HIS A 42 -23.12 9.25 12.82
N LEU A 43 -22.12 8.54 13.36
CA LEU A 43 -21.60 7.31 12.74
C LEU A 43 -22.64 6.18 12.78
N GLU A 44 -23.40 6.04 13.87
CA GLU A 44 -24.47 5.04 13.95
C GLU A 44 -25.64 5.34 13.00
N GLU A 45 -25.94 6.63 12.74
CA GLU A 45 -26.98 7.07 11.80
C GLU A 45 -26.59 6.76 10.34
N GLU A 46 -25.33 6.96 9.94
CA GLU A 46 -24.83 6.58 8.59
C GLU A 46 -24.87 5.06 8.33
N PHE A 47 -24.71 4.23 9.37
CA PHE A 47 -24.71 2.77 9.21
C PHE A 47 -26.11 2.17 9.00
N LEU A 48 -27.19 2.85 9.41
CA LEU A 48 -28.56 2.35 9.27
C LEU A 48 -29.19 2.64 7.90
N ASP A 49 -28.70 3.68 7.19
CA ASP A 49 -29.25 4.10 5.89
C ASP A 49 -28.71 3.31 4.68
N THR A 50 -27.77 2.38 4.87
CA THR A 50 -27.21 1.57 3.75
C THR A 50 -27.95 0.23 3.54
N SER A 51 -29.11 0.04 4.15
CA SER A 51 -29.87 -1.22 4.07
C SER A 51 -31.27 -1.10 3.44
N ASN A 52 -31.40 -0.45 2.27
CA ASN A 52 -32.36 -0.88 1.24
C ASN A 52 -32.18 -0.17 -0.12
N SER A 53 -31.63 -0.93 -1.07
CA SER A 53 -31.80 -0.95 -2.55
C SER A 53 -32.45 0.24 -3.28
N GLU A 54 -31.76 0.75 -4.30
CA GLU A 54 -32.28 0.83 -5.69
C GLU A 54 -31.15 0.55 -6.71
N ILE A 55 -31.14 -0.67 -7.24
CA ILE A 55 -30.50 -1.01 -8.52
C ILE A 55 -31.57 -0.84 -9.60
N SER A 56 -31.30 0.01 -10.58
CA SER A 56 -32.04 0.05 -11.85
C SER A 56 -31.05 0.07 -13.02
N SER A 57 -31.30 -0.87 -13.93
CA SER A 57 -30.70 -1.22 -15.23
C SER A 57 -30.55 -0.01 -16.19
N ASP A 58 -29.73 0.01 -17.25
CA ASP A 58 -29.66 -0.93 -18.38
C ASP A 58 -28.50 -0.60 -19.36
N SER A 59 -27.95 -1.66 -20.01
CA SER A 59 -27.55 -1.76 -21.44
C SER A 59 -26.36 -0.91 -22.00
N ASP A 60 -25.48 -1.33 -22.91
CA ASP A 60 -25.21 -2.59 -23.64
C ASP A 60 -23.87 -2.46 -24.44
N ASN A 61 -23.25 -3.61 -24.71
CA ASN A 61 -22.63 -4.02 -25.98
C ASN A 61 -21.11 -3.96 -26.35
N THR A 62 -20.66 -5.13 -26.81
CA THR A 62 -19.67 -5.52 -27.86
C THR A 62 -18.21 -5.86 -27.56
N ASN A 63 -17.99 -7.19 -27.47
CA ASN A 63 -17.10 -8.03 -28.30
C ASN A 63 -15.57 -8.03 -28.15
N GLY A 64 -15.07 -9.16 -27.61
CA GLY A 64 -14.31 -10.12 -28.42
C GLY A 64 -12.81 -10.28 -28.14
N ALA A 65 -12.44 -11.36 -27.45
CA ALA A 65 -11.42 -12.32 -27.91
C ALA A 65 -11.28 -13.47 -26.91
N LYS A 66 -11.51 -14.68 -27.41
CA LYS A 66 -11.43 -15.96 -26.71
C LYS A 66 -9.96 -16.30 -26.47
N ASN A 67 -9.59 -16.65 -25.24
CA ASN A 67 -8.50 -17.60 -25.02
C ASN A 67 -8.82 -18.48 -23.82
N SER A 68 -9.25 -19.69 -24.14
CA SER A 68 -9.62 -20.76 -23.23
C SER A 68 -8.37 -21.42 -22.64
N PHE A 69 -8.19 -21.33 -21.33
CA PHE A 69 -7.40 -22.30 -20.57
C PHE A 69 -8.36 -23.01 -19.63
N SER A 70 -8.84 -24.17 -20.05
CA SER A 70 -9.77 -25.00 -19.30
C SER A 70 -8.99 -25.92 -18.36
N LEU A 71 -9.20 -25.79 -17.06
CA LEU A 71 -8.92 -26.87 -16.09
C LEU A 71 -10.22 -27.62 -15.77
N PRO A 72 -10.14 -28.92 -15.37
CA PRO A 72 -11.26 -29.83 -15.48
C PRO A 72 -12.30 -29.60 -14.37
N ASN A 73 -13.56 -29.61 -14.82
CA ASN A 73 -14.76 -29.78 -14.02
C ASN A 73 -14.70 -31.11 -13.24
N SER A 74 -14.68 -31.03 -11.91
CA SER A 74 -15.07 -32.14 -11.04
C SER A 74 -16.30 -31.69 -10.27
N SER A 75 -17.45 -32.20 -10.69
CA SER A 75 -18.71 -32.07 -9.98
C SER A 75 -18.59 -32.86 -8.66
N VAL A 76 -18.55 -32.14 -7.54
CA VAL A 76 -18.73 -32.72 -6.21
C VAL A 76 -19.72 -31.86 -5.44
N GLU A 77 -20.56 -32.56 -4.70
CA GLU A 77 -21.82 -32.17 -4.09
C GLU A 77 -21.66 -31.17 -2.93
N LYS A 78 -22.75 -30.46 -2.62
CA LYS A 78 -22.85 -29.45 -1.56
C LYS A 78 -22.24 -29.91 -0.22
N GLN A 79 -21.20 -29.22 0.20
CA GLN A 79 -20.79 -29.10 1.60
C GLN A 79 -20.58 -27.61 1.90
N GLU A 80 -21.23 -27.10 2.94
CA GLU A 80 -20.94 -25.77 3.50
C GLU A 80 -19.61 -25.88 4.26
N GLU A 81 -18.52 -25.68 3.52
CA GLU A 81 -17.17 -25.60 4.05
C GLU A 81 -16.75 -24.14 3.92
N ASN A 82 -16.31 -23.54 5.03
CA ASN A 82 -15.67 -22.23 5.00
C ASN A 82 -14.32 -22.45 4.31
N ASP A 83 -14.34 -22.50 2.97
CA ASP A 83 -13.16 -22.62 2.13
C ASP A 83 -12.39 -21.31 2.25
N GLU A 84 -11.58 -21.22 3.30
CA GLU A 84 -10.58 -20.18 3.44
C GLU A 84 -9.59 -20.37 2.28
N SER A 85 -9.82 -19.65 1.19
CA SER A 85 -8.90 -19.63 0.05
C SER A 85 -7.68 -18.79 0.41
N TYR A 86 -6.51 -19.40 0.21
CA TYR A 86 -5.20 -18.80 0.46
C TYR A 86 -4.45 -18.63 -0.86
N TYR A 87 -3.83 -17.47 -1.04
CA TYR A 87 -2.99 -17.16 -2.19
C TYR A 87 -1.75 -16.37 -1.79
N TYR A 88 -0.74 -16.38 -2.64
CA TYR A 88 0.46 -15.57 -2.45
C TYR A 88 0.39 -14.26 -3.23
N VAL A 89 0.94 -13.19 -2.67
CA VAL A 89 1.00 -11.86 -3.29
C VAL A 89 2.40 -11.29 -3.16
N ASN A 90 2.94 -10.71 -4.24
CA ASN A 90 4.09 -9.82 -4.14
C ASN A 90 3.64 -8.44 -3.67
N VAL A 91 3.89 -8.10 -2.41
CA VAL A 91 3.45 -6.81 -1.86
C VAL A 91 4.14 -5.64 -2.55
N MET A 92 5.37 -5.84 -3.05
CA MET A 92 6.10 -4.80 -3.76
C MET A 92 5.39 -4.40 -5.05
N GLU A 93 4.79 -5.36 -5.77
CA GLU A 93 4.08 -5.09 -7.02
C GLU A 93 2.86 -4.19 -6.80
N ALA A 94 2.07 -4.48 -5.76
CA ALA A 94 0.91 -3.66 -5.41
C ALA A 94 1.30 -2.22 -5.03
N ILE A 95 2.33 -2.06 -4.20
CA ILE A 95 2.80 -0.75 -3.74
C ILE A 95 3.44 0.04 -4.89
N VAL A 96 4.32 -0.60 -5.68
CA VAL A 96 4.98 0.03 -6.84
C VAL A 96 3.97 0.48 -7.87
N ARG A 97 2.95 -0.34 -8.18
CA ARG A 97 1.92 0.02 -9.16
C ARG A 97 1.19 1.30 -8.78
N LYS A 98 0.78 1.42 -7.50
CA LYS A 98 0.10 2.63 -6.99
C LYS A 98 1.01 3.86 -7.07
N LYS A 99 2.25 3.74 -6.57
CA LYS A 99 3.21 4.85 -6.54
C LYS A 99 3.66 5.27 -7.94
N ALA A 100 3.84 4.34 -8.87
CA ALA A 100 4.25 4.64 -10.24
C ALA A 100 3.26 5.59 -10.92
N GLU A 101 1.95 5.34 -10.79
CA GLU A 101 0.92 6.22 -11.34
C GLU A 101 1.05 7.65 -10.79
N GLU A 102 1.11 7.79 -9.46
CA GLU A 102 1.26 9.07 -8.77
C GLU A 102 2.51 9.83 -9.23
N TYR A 103 3.67 9.17 -9.27
CA TYR A 103 4.94 9.81 -9.65
C TYR A 103 5.03 10.11 -11.14
N MET A 104 4.46 9.28 -12.02
CA MET A 104 4.47 9.54 -13.46
C MET A 104 3.71 10.84 -13.80
N HIS A 105 2.58 11.07 -13.13
CA HIS A 105 1.84 12.33 -13.24
C HIS A 105 2.63 13.51 -12.67
N THR A 106 3.18 13.36 -11.45
CA THR A 106 3.90 14.42 -10.75
C THR A 106 5.18 14.87 -11.49
N LEU A 107 5.89 13.93 -12.13
CA LEU A 107 7.15 14.19 -12.85
C LEU A 107 6.95 14.60 -14.32
N GLY A 108 5.70 14.69 -14.78
CA GLY A 108 5.34 15.07 -16.15
C GLY A 108 5.96 14.16 -17.21
N MET A 109 5.93 12.85 -17.00
CA MET A 109 6.37 11.86 -17.99
C MET A 109 5.20 11.26 -18.75
N CYS A 110 5.47 10.54 -19.83
CA CYS A 110 4.42 9.87 -20.60
C CYS A 110 3.72 8.81 -19.75
N THR A 111 2.40 8.87 -19.66
CA THR A 111 1.54 7.95 -18.89
C THR A 111 0.88 6.88 -19.76
N CYS A 112 1.40 6.63 -20.96
CA CYS A 112 0.87 5.55 -21.80
C CYS A 112 1.10 4.18 -21.13
N ASN A 113 0.27 3.20 -21.48
CA ASN A 113 0.37 1.86 -20.90
C ASN A 113 1.78 1.25 -21.03
N ARG A 114 2.48 1.53 -22.14
CA ARG A 114 3.85 1.04 -22.34
C ARG A 114 4.84 1.63 -21.34
N CYS A 115 4.84 2.95 -21.14
CA CYS A 115 5.69 3.59 -20.14
C CYS A 115 5.35 3.17 -18.71
N PHE A 116 4.06 2.95 -18.43
CA PHE A 116 3.61 2.52 -17.11
C PHE A 116 4.17 1.12 -16.77
N VAL A 117 4.00 0.15 -17.67
CA VAL A 117 4.52 -1.21 -17.42
C VAL A 117 6.05 -1.25 -17.42
N ASP A 118 6.72 -0.44 -18.26
CA ASP A 118 8.17 -0.33 -18.26
C ASP A 118 8.67 0.25 -16.92
N THR A 119 8.00 1.28 -16.39
CA THR A 119 8.34 1.89 -15.09
C THR A 119 8.20 0.88 -13.95
N ILE A 120 7.09 0.13 -13.92
CA ILE A 120 6.88 -0.93 -12.91
C ILE A 120 7.95 -2.01 -13.03
N ALA A 121 8.25 -2.47 -14.25
CA ALA A 121 9.24 -3.51 -14.48
C ALA A 121 10.64 -3.11 -14.02
N VAL A 122 11.08 -1.88 -14.36
CA VAL A 122 12.38 -1.35 -13.93
C VAL A 122 12.42 -1.22 -12.41
N ALA A 123 11.38 -0.66 -11.78
CA ALA A 123 11.34 -0.52 -10.34
C ALA A 123 11.39 -1.88 -9.61
N LEU A 124 10.58 -2.86 -10.04
CA LEU A 124 10.56 -4.19 -9.43
C LEU A 124 11.83 -5.00 -9.66
N THR A 125 12.56 -4.73 -10.74
CA THR A 125 13.88 -5.37 -10.99
C THR A 125 14.91 -4.96 -9.95
N ASN A 126 14.81 -3.72 -9.44
CA ASN A 126 15.77 -3.15 -8.50
C ASN A 126 15.31 -3.25 -7.04
N LEU A 127 14.08 -3.70 -6.79
CA LEU A 127 13.53 -3.92 -5.45
C LEU A 127 13.60 -5.40 -5.06
N PRO A 128 13.95 -5.74 -3.81
CA PRO A 128 13.86 -7.12 -3.35
C PRO A 128 12.39 -7.57 -3.33
N ALA A 129 12.07 -8.67 -4.02
CA ALA A 129 10.72 -9.19 -4.03
C ALA A 129 10.29 -9.65 -2.63
N LYS A 130 9.04 -9.33 -2.25
CA LYS A 130 8.46 -9.70 -0.96
C LYS A 130 7.12 -10.39 -1.17
N TYR A 131 7.11 -11.70 -1.02
CA TYR A 131 5.91 -12.51 -1.10
C TYR A 131 5.32 -12.75 0.29
N VAL A 132 3.99 -12.64 0.38
CA VAL A 132 3.22 -12.95 1.58
C VAL A 132 2.04 -13.83 1.20
N VAL A 133 1.63 -14.71 2.11
CA VAL A 133 0.42 -15.53 1.97
C VAL A 133 -0.72 -14.79 2.62
N VAL A 134 -1.85 -14.73 1.93
CA VAL A 134 -3.02 -13.94 2.32
C VAL A 134 -4.27 -14.78 2.16
N GLN A 135 -5.22 -14.58 3.07
CA GLN A 135 -6.58 -15.09 2.99
C GLN A 135 -7.48 -14.03 2.36
N ASP A 136 -8.50 -14.42 1.59
CA ASP A 136 -9.36 -13.54 0.76
C ASP A 136 -9.85 -12.23 1.40
N ASN A 137 -9.97 -12.13 2.73
CA ASN A 137 -10.44 -10.94 3.46
C ASN A 137 -9.33 -10.09 4.11
N SER A 138 -8.06 -10.49 4.04
CA SER A 138 -6.97 -9.94 4.87
C SER A 138 -5.91 -9.12 4.11
N THR A 139 -6.07 -8.96 2.80
CA THR A 139 -5.06 -8.34 1.92
C THR A 139 -4.90 -6.85 2.12
N SER A 140 -6.01 -6.12 2.30
CA SER A 140 -5.98 -4.65 2.36
C SER A 140 -5.23 -4.12 3.59
N PRO A 141 -5.50 -4.57 4.84
CA PRO A 141 -4.75 -4.11 6.01
C PRO A 141 -3.26 -4.46 5.93
N LEU A 142 -2.95 -5.63 5.37
CA LEU A 142 -1.57 -6.09 5.22
C LEU A 142 -0.80 -5.23 4.21
N LEU A 143 -1.41 -4.91 3.06
CA LEU A 143 -0.81 -4.03 2.06
C LEU A 143 -0.60 -2.62 2.60
N ASN A 144 -1.52 -2.09 3.42
CA ASN A 144 -1.34 -0.78 4.04
C ASN A 144 -0.12 -0.77 4.97
N TYR A 145 0.03 -1.77 5.83
CA TYR A 145 1.21 -1.91 6.70
C TYR A 145 2.52 -1.93 5.91
N TYR A 146 2.59 -2.70 4.81
CA TYR A 146 3.79 -2.75 3.99
C TYR A 146 4.02 -1.48 3.18
N SER A 147 2.94 -0.81 2.73
CA SER A 147 3.04 0.48 2.05
C SER A 147 3.77 1.48 2.92
N ASP A 148 3.36 1.64 4.19
CA ASP A 148 3.97 2.60 5.11
C ASP A 148 5.41 2.22 5.46
N LYS A 149 5.65 0.92 5.72
CA LYS A 149 6.98 0.43 6.11
C LYS A 149 8.02 0.53 4.99
N LEU A 150 7.61 0.30 3.75
CA LEU A 150 8.50 0.21 2.59
C LEU A 150 8.46 1.46 1.71
N GLU A 151 7.73 2.49 2.12
CA GLU A 151 7.49 3.70 1.32
C GLU A 151 8.79 4.35 0.83
N GLY A 152 9.78 4.50 1.71
CA GLY A 152 11.04 5.16 1.37
C GLY A 152 11.83 4.44 0.28
N GLU A 153 12.00 3.12 0.41
CA GLU A 153 12.73 2.31 -0.57
C GLU A 153 12.00 2.25 -1.90
N VAL A 154 10.68 2.03 -1.88
CA VAL A 154 9.84 2.01 -3.08
C VAL A 154 9.88 3.36 -3.80
N THR A 155 9.77 4.46 -3.06
CA THR A 155 9.77 5.82 -3.63
C THR A 155 11.06 6.10 -4.38
N ILE A 156 12.21 5.82 -3.76
CA ILE A 156 13.52 6.04 -4.38
C ILE A 156 13.61 5.27 -5.70
N GLU A 157 13.19 4.02 -5.71
CA GLU A 157 13.34 3.16 -6.88
C GLU A 157 12.34 3.47 -7.99
N VAL A 158 11.10 3.82 -7.63
CA VAL A 158 10.10 4.31 -8.58
C VAL A 158 10.56 5.61 -9.21
N MET A 159 11.10 6.56 -8.45
CA MET A 159 11.63 7.82 -9.01
C MET A 159 12.76 7.57 -10.00
N LYS A 160 13.72 6.69 -9.68
CA LYS A 160 14.79 6.31 -10.62
C LYS A 160 14.23 5.64 -11.88
N ALA A 161 13.27 4.73 -11.72
CA ALA A 161 12.63 4.06 -12.85
C ALA A 161 11.91 5.06 -13.77
N CYS A 162 11.17 6.01 -13.18
CA CYS A 162 10.52 7.10 -13.88
C CYS A 162 11.51 7.91 -14.73
N MET A 163 12.66 8.30 -14.14
CA MET A 163 13.71 9.03 -14.85
C MET A 163 14.29 8.21 -16.01
N LEU A 164 14.59 6.93 -15.78
CA LEU A 164 15.17 6.04 -16.79
C LEU A 164 14.23 5.86 -18.00
N VAL A 165 12.94 5.64 -17.75
CA VAL A 165 11.92 5.50 -18.80
C VAL A 165 11.67 6.83 -19.53
N LYS A 166 11.78 7.96 -18.83
CA LYS A 166 11.65 9.30 -19.43
C LYS A 166 12.82 9.60 -20.38
N GLU A 167 14.04 9.19 -20.02
CA GLU A 167 15.23 9.35 -20.85
C GLU A 167 15.23 8.40 -22.06
N HIS A 168 14.71 7.18 -21.90
CA HIS A 168 14.71 6.14 -22.92
C HIS A 168 13.32 5.53 -23.12
N PRO A 169 12.35 6.27 -23.67
CA PRO A 169 10.99 5.77 -23.86
C PRO A 169 10.94 4.71 -24.97
N HIS A 170 10.25 3.59 -24.70
CA HIS A 170 9.99 2.56 -25.72
C HIS A 170 8.65 2.72 -26.45
N HIS A 171 7.83 3.72 -26.08
CA HIS A 171 6.59 4.00 -26.81
C HIS A 171 6.87 4.70 -28.15
N LYS A 172 5.92 4.60 -29.07
CA LYS A 172 5.96 5.25 -30.38
C LYS A 172 5.16 6.54 -30.37
#